data_AF-A0A2D5T4T4-F1
#
_entry.id   AF-A0A2D5T4T4-F1
#
_cell.length_a   1.000
_cell.length_b   1.000
_cell.length_c   1.000
_cell.angle_alpha   90.00
_cell.angle_beta   90.00
_cell.angle_gamma   90.00
#
_symmetry.space_group_name_H-M   'P 1'
#
loop_
_entity.id
_entity.type
_entity.pdbx_description
1 polymer ?
#
loop_
_entity_poly.entity_id
_entity_poly.type
_entity_poly.pdbx_seq_one_letter_code
_entity_poly.pdbx_strand_id
1 'polypeptide(L)'
;MDDQINLCHHKLENQIQHLNALTQLLDAELECLASKKGDGLKDIAREKLTLLNTIQKLDKEISGFNQEIFESDPIKPLTKSVNALLLQCKKQNDVNAQAAHQAHMAVKELKDIIIGAPTSITYGQDGGVVSANSELVKNLKA
;
A
#
# COMPACT_ATOMS: atom_id res chain seq x y z
N MET A 1 24.96 16.87 29.48
CA MET A 1 23.90 17.32 28.55
C MET A 1 24.29 16.95 27.13
N ASP A 2 25.58 17.11 26.80
CA ASP A 2 26.20 16.76 25.51
C ASP A 2 26.06 15.27 25.14
N ASP A 3 26.19 14.34 26.08
CA ASP A 3 25.99 12.90 25.81
C ASP A 3 24.57 12.54 25.34
N GLN A 4 23.54 13.21 25.90
CA GLN A 4 22.15 12.97 25.49
C GLN A 4 21.86 13.56 24.11
N ILE A 5 22.47 14.70 23.78
CA ILE A 5 22.35 15.32 22.45
C ILE A 5 23.01 14.42 21.40
N ASN A 6 24.22 13.92 21.67
CA ASN A 6 24.91 12.98 20.76
C ASN A 6 24.14 11.66 20.59
N LEU A 7 23.57 11.13 21.67
CA LEU A 7 22.75 9.92 21.60
C LEU A 7 21.46 10.14 20.79
N CYS A 8 20.79 11.28 20.98
CA CYS A 8 19.61 11.67 20.21
C CYS A 8 19.95 11.85 18.72
N HIS A 9 21.07 12.50 18.42
CA HIS A 9 21.58 12.65 17.05
C HIS A 9 21.75 11.29 16.37
N HIS A 10 22.48 10.38 17.01
CA HIS A 10 22.72 9.04 16.45
C HIS A 10 21.41 8.27 16.23
N LYS A 11 20.46 8.36 17.16
CA LYS A 11 19.15 7.71 17.00
C LYS A 11 18.34 8.30 15.84
N LEU A 12 18.35 9.61 15.66
CA LEU A 12 17.69 10.26 14.51
C LEU A 12 18.35 9.89 13.18
N GLU A 13 19.68 9.79 13.12
CA GLU A 13 20.36 9.30 11.91
C GLU A 13 19.96 7.86 11.56
N ASN A 14 19.91 6.97 12.55
CA ASN A 14 19.40 5.61 12.33
C ASN A 14 17.95 5.61 11.85
N GLN A 15 17.10 6.50 12.38
CA GLN A 15 15.71 6.63 11.92
C GLN A 15 15.64 7.09 10.46
N ILE A 16 16.49 8.04 10.06
CA ILE A 16 16.61 8.48 8.66
C ILE A 16 17.02 7.31 7.75
N GLN A 17 17.99 6.50 8.17
CA GLN A 17 18.41 5.33 7.40
C GLN A 17 17.27 4.31 7.23
N HIS A 18 16.53 4.01 8.31
CA HIS A 18 15.38 3.10 8.24
C HIS A 18 14.24 3.66 7.38
N LEU A 19 13.97 4.96 7.43
CA LEU A 19 12.95 5.58 6.59
C LEU A 19 13.32 5.60 5.11
N ASN A 20 14.61 5.78 4.79
CA ASN A 20 15.09 5.65 3.41
C ASN A 20 14.95 4.21 2.90
N ALA A 21 15.33 3.23 3.72
CA ALA A 21 15.12 1.82 3.39
C ALA A 21 13.62 1.50 3.18
N LEU A 22 12.74 2.07 4.01
CA LEU A 22 11.29 1.89 3.87
C LEU A 22 10.78 2.51 2.58
N THR A 23 11.30 3.68 2.20
CA THR A 23 10.94 4.35 0.95
C THR A 23 11.33 3.50 -0.26
N GLN A 24 12.55 2.95 -0.27
CA GLN A 24 13.01 2.05 -1.34
C GLN A 24 12.15 0.78 -1.42
N LEU A 25 11.79 0.22 -0.26
CA LEU A 25 10.96 -0.97 -0.20
C LEU A 25 9.52 -0.71 -0.71
N LEU A 26 8.97 0.47 -0.42
CA LEU A 26 7.69 0.90 -0.97
C LEU A 26 7.76 1.12 -2.49
N ASP A 27 8.87 1.62 -3.01
CA ASP A 27 9.06 1.75 -4.47
C ASP A 27 9.08 0.38 -5.15
N ALA A 28 9.85 -0.57 -4.60
CA ALA A 28 9.89 -1.95 -5.06
C ALA A 28 8.51 -2.67 -4.96
N GLU A 29 7.73 -2.38 -3.90
CA GLU A 29 6.36 -2.85 -3.75
C GLU A 29 5.48 -2.37 -4.91
N LEU A 30 5.58 -1.08 -5.27
CA LEU A 30 4.84 -0.49 -6.37
C LEU A 30 5.22 -1.12 -7.72
N GLU A 31 6.51 -1.34 -7.97
CA GLU A 31 7.00 -1.99 -9.18
C GLU A 31 6.50 -3.44 -9.31
N CYS A 32 6.49 -4.19 -8.20
CA CYS A 32 5.95 -5.56 -8.17
C CYS A 32 4.44 -5.58 -8.44
N LEU A 33 3.68 -4.64 -7.83
CA LEU A 33 2.25 -4.46 -8.07
C LEU A 33 1.97 -4.11 -9.53
N ALA A 34 2.72 -3.17 -10.10
CA ALA A 34 2.60 -2.76 -11.50
C ALA A 34 2.93 -3.91 -12.47
N SER A 35 3.95 -4.70 -12.14
CA SER A 35 4.38 -5.87 -12.92
C SER A 35 3.47 -7.09 -12.76
N LYS A 36 2.45 -7.03 -11.88
CA LYS A 36 1.54 -8.14 -11.52
C LYS A 36 2.29 -9.41 -11.07
N LYS A 37 3.51 -9.27 -10.55
CA LYS A 37 4.33 -10.38 -10.04
C LYS A 37 4.08 -10.55 -8.55
N GLY A 38 3.18 -11.47 -8.20
CA GLY A 38 2.77 -11.73 -6.82
C GLY A 38 3.85 -12.34 -5.92
N ASP A 39 4.86 -13.00 -6.51
CA ASP A 39 5.85 -13.78 -5.75
C ASP A 39 6.71 -12.91 -4.82
N GLY A 40 7.21 -11.76 -5.32
CA GLY A 40 8.05 -10.83 -4.55
C GLY A 40 7.29 -9.97 -3.53
N LEU A 41 5.97 -9.86 -3.65
CA LEU A 41 5.15 -9.03 -2.76
C LEU A 41 5.13 -9.55 -1.32
N LYS A 42 5.22 -10.87 -1.14
CA LYS A 42 5.19 -11.49 0.19
C LYS A 42 6.46 -11.20 0.99
N ASP A 43 7.62 -11.27 0.34
CA ASP A 43 8.90 -10.95 0.97
C ASP A 43 9.00 -9.45 1.29
N ILE A 44 8.58 -8.60 0.34
CA ILE A 44 8.50 -7.14 0.54
C ILE A 44 7.59 -6.80 1.73
N ALA A 45 6.41 -7.43 1.83
CA ALA A 45 5.49 -7.19 2.95
C ALA A 45 6.09 -7.60 4.31
N ARG A 46 6.84 -8.71 4.34
CA ARG A 46 7.50 -9.21 5.57
C ARG A 46 8.66 -8.30 5.98
N GLU A 47 9.45 -7.85 5.02
CA GLU A 47 10.55 -6.91 5.27
C GLU A 47 10.01 -5.54 5.75
N LYS A 48 8.91 -5.08 5.14
CA LYS A 48 8.20 -3.84 5.53
C LYS A 48 7.70 -3.91 6.96
N LEU A 49 7.10 -5.04 7.37
CA LEU A 49 6.65 -5.25 8.74
C LEU A 49 7.82 -5.21 9.74
N THR A 50 8.95 -5.83 9.38
CA THR A 50 10.15 -5.86 10.21
C THR A 50 10.71 -4.45 10.39
N LEU A 51 10.82 -3.70 9.30
CA LEU A 51 11.35 -2.35 9.29
C LEU A 51 10.43 -1.38 10.04
N LEU A 52 9.12 -1.49 9.88
CA LEU A 52 8.14 -0.70 10.63
C LEU A 52 8.25 -0.96 12.15
N ASN A 53 8.42 -2.22 12.57
CA ASN A 53 8.62 -2.54 13.98
C ASN A 53 9.90 -1.90 14.52
N THR A 54 10.99 -1.91 13.75
CA THR A 54 12.26 -1.27 14.13
C THR A 54 12.09 0.24 14.24
N ILE A 55 11.44 0.88 13.26
CA ILE A 55 11.14 2.32 13.28
C ILE A 55 10.29 2.67 14.50
N GLN A 56 9.23 1.91 14.79
CA GLN A 56 8.37 2.15 15.96
C GLN A 56 9.11 2.01 17.29
N LYS A 57 10.04 1.05 17.41
CA LYS A 57 10.88 0.92 18.61
C LYS A 57 11.80 2.13 18.76
N LEU A 58 12.47 2.53 17.68
CA LEU A 58 13.39 3.66 17.68
C LEU A 58 12.67 4.98 17.97
N ASP A 59 11.47 5.17 17.43
CA ASP A 59 10.62 6.35 17.66
C ASP A 59 10.18 6.46 19.13
N LYS A 60 9.88 5.33 19.79
CA LYS A 60 9.62 5.28 21.23
C LYS A 60 10.84 5.66 22.05
N GLU A 61 12.02 5.18 21.66
CA GLU A 61 13.28 5.55 22.33
C GLU A 61 13.58 7.05 22.16
N ILE A 62 13.31 7.60 20.96
CA ILE A 62 13.49 9.03 20.68
C ILE A 62 12.48 9.88 21.45
N SER A 63 11.24 9.42 21.56
CA SER A 63 10.21 10.08 22.38
C SER A 63 10.55 10.17 23.87
N GLY A 64 11.53 9.39 24.34
CA GLY A 64 12.05 9.45 25.70
C GLY A 64 13.01 10.61 25.98
N PHE A 65 13.47 11.36 24.96
CA PHE A 65 14.34 12.53 25.16
C PHE A 65 13.54 13.79 25.51
N ASN A 66 14.18 14.70 26.24
CA ASN A 66 13.59 15.99 26.59
C ASN A 66 13.38 16.87 25.35
N GLN A 67 12.27 17.63 25.33
CA GLN A 67 11.94 18.55 24.23
C GLN A 67 13.04 19.58 23.94
N GLU A 68 13.77 20.03 24.97
CA GLU A 68 14.89 20.96 24.84
C GLU A 68 16.03 20.41 23.97
N ILE A 69 16.22 19.08 23.91
CA ILE A 69 17.22 18.43 23.07
C ILE A 69 16.84 18.57 21.59
N PHE A 70 15.54 18.52 21.26
CA PHE A 70 15.05 18.69 19.89
C PHE A 70 15.16 20.14 19.40
N GLU A 71 15.26 21.10 20.32
CA GLU A 71 15.47 22.50 20.00
C GLU A 71 16.96 22.85 19.77
N SER A 72 17.88 21.96 20.12
CA SER A 72 19.31 22.14 19.84
C SER A 72 19.61 22.20 18.34
N ASP A 73 20.50 23.11 17.97
CA ASP A 73 20.92 23.39 16.60
C ASP A 73 21.30 22.14 15.77
N PRO A 74 22.07 21.16 16.29
CA PRO A 74 22.38 19.94 15.53
C PRO A 74 21.19 18.98 15.35
N ILE A 75 20.18 19.00 16.23
CA ILE A 75 19.07 18.03 16.26
C ILE A 75 17.86 18.52 15.48
N LYS A 76 17.64 19.83 15.48
CA LYS A 76 16.54 20.49 14.78
C LYS A 76 16.46 20.15 13.28
N PRO A 77 17.55 20.16 12.49
CA PRO A 77 17.49 19.77 11.07
C PRO A 77 17.18 18.28 10.89
N LEU A 78 17.74 17.39 11.74
CA LEU A 78 17.47 15.95 11.68
C LEU A 78 16.00 15.64 11.93
N THR A 79 15.40 16.27 12.94
CA THR A 79 13.98 16.12 13.27
C THR A 79 13.09 16.54 12.09
N LYS A 80 13.45 17.63 11.39
CA LYS A 80 12.75 18.04 10.17
C LYS A 80 12.87 17.01 9.05
N SER A 81 14.08 16.48 8.83
CA SER A 81 14.33 15.44 7.81
C SER A 81 13.55 14.16 8.09
N VAL A 82 13.52 13.70 9.34
CA VAL A 82 12.70 12.55 9.78
C VAL A 82 11.22 12.78 9.48
N ASN A 83 10.67 13.96 9.83
CA ASN A 83 9.27 14.29 9.56
C ASN A 83 8.96 14.34 8.06
N ALA A 84 9.85 14.91 7.26
CA ALA A 84 9.70 14.96 5.81
C ALA A 84 9.68 13.55 5.19
N LEU A 85 10.61 12.68 5.61
CA LEU A 85 10.67 11.30 5.16
C LEU A 85 9.46 10.47 5.61
N LEU A 86 8.95 10.68 6.84
CA LEU A 86 7.73 10.05 7.31
C LEU A 86 6.52 10.44 6.45
N LEU A 87 6.40 11.72 6.12
CA LEU A 87 5.34 12.22 5.25
C LEU A 87 5.43 11.59 3.85
N GLN A 88 6.65 11.48 3.31
CA GLN A 88 6.91 10.82 2.02
C GLN A 88 6.53 9.33 2.08
N CYS A 89 6.99 8.60 3.10
CA CYS A 89 6.64 7.19 3.30
C CYS A 89 5.13 6.99 3.39
N LYS A 90 4.42 7.89 4.12
CA LYS A 90 2.96 7.83 4.25
C LYS A 90 2.27 8.02 2.90
N LYS A 91 2.71 8.99 2.10
CA LYS A 91 2.17 9.25 0.76
C LYS A 91 2.43 8.07 -0.18
N GLN A 92 3.64 7.51 -0.16
CA GLN A 92 3.98 6.36 -0.99
C GLN A 92 3.18 5.11 -0.60
N ASN A 93 2.99 4.88 0.70
CA ASN A 93 2.18 3.77 1.18
C ASN A 93 0.71 3.88 0.75
N ASP A 94 0.16 5.10 0.69
CA ASP A 94 -1.20 5.34 0.18
C ASP A 94 -1.32 4.99 -1.32
N VAL A 95 -0.32 5.39 -2.12
CA VAL A 95 -0.22 5.03 -3.54
C VAL A 95 -0.15 3.51 -3.71
N ASN A 96 0.67 2.82 -2.92
CA ASN A 96 0.79 1.37 -2.97
C ASN A 96 -0.51 0.67 -2.56
N ALA A 97 -1.22 1.18 -1.55
CA ALA A 97 -2.53 0.65 -1.14
C ALA A 97 -3.56 0.78 -2.27
N GLN A 98 -3.56 1.92 -2.98
CA GLN A 98 -4.42 2.11 -4.14
C GLN A 98 -4.05 1.16 -5.29
N ALA A 99 -2.76 1.01 -5.59
CA ALA A 99 -2.27 0.09 -6.62
C ALA A 99 -2.63 -1.37 -6.31
N ALA A 100 -2.49 -1.79 -5.05
CA ALA A 100 -2.90 -3.11 -4.59
C ALA A 100 -4.40 -3.33 -4.73
N HIS A 101 -5.22 -2.34 -4.39
CA HIS A 101 -6.67 -2.41 -4.56
C HIS A 101 -7.07 -2.54 -6.04
N GLN A 102 -6.43 -1.76 -6.92
CA GLN A 102 -6.66 -1.85 -8.37
C GLN A 102 -6.25 -3.22 -8.94
N ALA A 103 -5.10 -3.76 -8.53
CA ALA A 103 -4.65 -5.09 -8.93
C ALA A 103 -5.67 -6.17 -8.51
N HIS A 104 -6.22 -6.07 -7.30
CA HIS A 104 -7.23 -6.99 -6.81
C HIS A 104 -8.56 -6.87 -7.57
N MET A 105 -9.02 -5.64 -7.86
CA MET A 105 -10.23 -5.41 -8.67
C MET A 105 -10.08 -6.00 -10.08
N ALA A 106 -8.95 -5.77 -10.74
CA ALA A 106 -8.69 -6.31 -12.07
C ALA A 106 -8.68 -7.84 -12.10
N VAL A 107 -8.10 -8.51 -11.09
CA VAL A 107 -8.16 -9.97 -10.97
C VAL A 107 -9.59 -10.46 -10.73
N LYS A 108 -10.37 -9.74 -9.92
CA LYS A 108 -11.78 -10.06 -9.69
C LYS A 108 -12.61 -9.91 -10.97
N GLU A 109 -12.42 -8.84 -11.74
CA GLU A 109 -13.08 -8.64 -13.04
C GLU A 109 -12.67 -9.71 -14.05
N LEU A 110 -11.38 -10.06 -14.13
CA LEU A 110 -10.92 -11.17 -14.96
C LEU A 110 -11.55 -12.50 -14.54
N LYS A 111 -11.64 -12.77 -13.23
CA LYS A 111 -12.32 -13.95 -12.69
C LYS A 111 -13.81 -13.94 -13.04
N ASP A 112 -14.48 -12.80 -12.96
CA ASP A 112 -15.89 -12.64 -13.33
C ASP A 112 -16.11 -12.83 -14.84
N ILE A 113 -15.20 -12.36 -15.70
CA ILE A 113 -15.23 -12.62 -17.14
C ILE A 113 -15.01 -14.13 -17.42
N ILE A 114 -14.05 -14.75 -16.74
CA ILE A 114 -13.70 -16.18 -16.94
C ILE A 114 -14.78 -17.12 -16.39
N ILE A 115 -15.41 -16.78 -15.27
CA ILE A 115 -16.39 -17.63 -14.56
C ILE A 115 -17.85 -17.24 -14.87
N GLY A 116 -18.09 -16.02 -15.33
CA GLY A 116 -19.39 -15.36 -15.41
C GLY A 116 -19.77 -14.81 -16.79
N ALA A 117 -19.29 -15.40 -17.88
CA ALA A 117 -20.08 -15.42 -19.10
C ALA A 117 -20.87 -16.72 -19.14
N PRO A 118 -22.19 -16.74 -18.83
CA PRO A 118 -23.04 -17.88 -19.18
C PRO A 118 -23.23 -17.89 -20.71
N THR A 119 -22.19 -18.28 -21.45
CA THR A 119 -22.34 -18.76 -22.82
C THR A 119 -22.84 -20.21 -22.77
N SER A 120 -24.02 -20.43 -22.18
CA SER A 120 -24.83 -21.59 -22.54
C SER A 120 -25.81 -21.19 -23.64
N ILE A 121 -25.24 -20.76 -24.77
CA ILE A 121 -25.85 -20.99 -26.07
C ILE A 121 -24.88 -21.93 -26.77
N THR A 122 -25.00 -23.22 -26.49
CA THR A 122 -24.50 -24.23 -27.43
C THR A 122 -25.71 -25.06 -27.82
N TYR A 123 -26.10 -24.93 -29.09
CA TYR A 123 -27.11 -25.72 -29.76
C TYR A 123 -26.97 -27.20 -29.38
N GLY A 124 -27.98 -27.74 -28.70
CA GLY A 124 -28.13 -29.15 -28.40
C GLY A 124 -29.55 -29.58 -28.75
N GLN A 125 -29.78 -29.77 -30.05
CA GLN A 125 -30.69 -30.73 -30.69
C GLN A 125 -31.72 -31.45 -29.78
N ASP A 126 -32.74 -30.76 -29.25
CA ASP A 126 -34.04 -31.36 -28.92
C ASP A 126 -35.11 -30.27 -28.84
N GLY A 127 -36.17 -30.42 -29.62
CA GLY A 127 -37.18 -29.40 -29.84
C GLY A 127 -38.05 -29.16 -28.60
N GLY A 128 -38.06 -27.92 -28.10
CA GLY A 128 -38.97 -27.51 -27.04
C GLY A 128 -38.93 -26.01 -26.79
N VAL A 129 -39.53 -25.23 -27.69
CA VAL A 129 -39.76 -23.79 -27.45
C VAL A 129 -40.84 -23.62 -26.38
N VAL A 130 -40.49 -23.08 -25.22
CA VAL A 130 -41.49 -22.53 -24.29
C VAL A 130 -41.24 -21.03 -24.19
N SER A 131 -41.98 -20.31 -25.02
CA SER A 131 -42.16 -18.87 -24.93
C SER A 131 -43.31 -18.58 -23.95
N ALA A 132 -43.04 -17.80 -22.91
CA ALA A 132 -44.03 -16.97 -22.22
C ALA A 132 -43.25 -15.81 -21.57
N ASN A 133 -43.16 -14.63 -22.20
CA ASN A 133 -44.13 -13.52 -22.09
C ASN A 133 -44.47 -13.24 -20.62
N SER A 134 -44.19 -12.08 -20.02
CA SER A 134 -44.28 -10.70 -20.48
C SER A 134 -43.44 -9.85 -19.50
N GLU A 135 -42.75 -8.78 -19.89
CA GLU A 135 -43.13 -7.42 -19.48
C GLU A 135 -42.25 -6.34 -20.18
N LEU A 136 -41.87 -6.58 -21.44
CA LEU A 136 -41.19 -5.56 -22.28
C LEU A 136 -42.20 -4.67 -23.03
N VAL A 137 -43.29 -4.28 -22.39
CA VAL A 137 -44.21 -3.26 -22.92
C VAL A 137 -44.49 -2.24 -21.84
N LYS A 138 -43.69 -1.17 -21.81
CA LYS A 138 -44.12 0.20 -21.54
C LYS A 138 -42.97 1.16 -21.85
N ASN A 139 -43.28 2.13 -22.71
CA ASN A 139 -42.47 3.30 -23.10
C ASN A 139 -41.66 3.20 -24.40
N LEU A 140 -42.31 2.83 -25.50
CA LEU A 140 -42.02 3.47 -26.78
C LEU A 140 -43.22 4.34 -27.19
N LYS A 141 -42.91 5.61 -27.47
CA LYS A 141 -43.79 6.78 -27.58
C LYS A 141 -44.24 6.95 -29.04
N ALA A 142 -45.55 6.98 -29.29
CA ALA A 142 -46.22 7.63 -30.43
C ALA A 142 -47.71 7.80 -30.12
#